data_AF-A0A7C5HKG5-F1
#
_entry.id   AF-A0A7C5HKG5-F1
#
_cell.length_a   1.000
_cell.length_b   1.000
_cell.length_c   1.000
_cell.angle_alpha   90.00
_cell.angle_beta   90.00
_cell.angle_gamma   90.00
#
_symmetry.space_group_name_H-M   'P 1'
#
loop_
_entity.id
_entity.type
_entity.pdbx_description
1 polymer ?
#
loop_
_entity_poly.entity_id
_entity_poly.type
_entity_poly.pdbx_seq_one_letter_code
_entity_poly.pdbx_strand_id
1 'polypeptide(L)'
;MPKRPKPKPHYPLSDVKKLIRAGKVDINSNATSRAWDDFNWKSADIKKCLLKLNDKYHSDDRKNNHFHKTEEHTRFPNTKMDYYKCKDIMEGMSVYMHFYIHPSSGKVIVSSFKEL
;
A
#
# COMPACT_ATOMS: atom_id res chain seq x y z
N MET A 1 -2.75 -24.82 -21.28
CA MET A 1 -2.28 -23.42 -21.18
C MET A 1 -1.48 -23.27 -19.89
N PRO A 2 -0.26 -22.70 -19.90
CA PRO A 2 0.44 -22.39 -18.65
C PRO A 2 -0.40 -21.39 -17.83
N LYS A 3 -0.57 -21.66 -16.53
CA LYS A 3 -1.25 -20.73 -15.62
C LYS A 3 -0.48 -19.41 -15.63
N ARG A 4 -1.16 -18.29 -15.91
CA ARG A 4 -0.53 -16.96 -15.85
C ARG A 4 0.11 -16.76 -14.46
N PRO A 5 1.35 -16.24 -14.38
CA PRO A 5 1.98 -15.96 -13.10
C PRO A 5 1.08 -15.02 -12.31
N LYS A 6 0.98 -15.29 -11.00
CA LYS A 6 0.13 -14.49 -10.12
C LYS A 6 0.69 -13.07 -10.01
N PRO A 7 -0.19 -12.05 -10.02
CA PRO A 7 0.25 -10.67 -9.94
C PRO A 7 0.95 -10.43 -8.60
N LYS A 8 2.09 -9.74 -8.66
CA LYS A 8 2.92 -9.34 -7.51
C LYS A 8 3.08 -7.83 -7.49
N PRO A 9 3.26 -7.22 -6.30
CA PRO A 9 3.62 -5.83 -6.22
C PRO A 9 4.96 -5.59 -6.90
N HIS A 10 5.10 -4.41 -7.50
CA HIS A 10 6.36 -3.97 -8.07
C HIS A 10 7.40 -3.75 -6.97
N TYR A 11 6.98 -3.19 -5.83
CA TYR A 11 7.81 -3.01 -4.66
C TYR A 11 7.62 -4.16 -3.68
N PRO A 12 8.66 -4.97 -3.38
CA PRO A 12 8.57 -6.01 -2.37
C PRO A 12 8.14 -5.42 -1.01
N LEU A 13 7.07 -5.95 -0.41
CA LEU A 13 6.56 -5.43 0.87
C LEU A 13 7.61 -5.50 1.99
N SER A 14 8.54 -6.46 1.94
CA SER A 14 9.66 -6.52 2.88
C SER A 14 10.47 -5.23 2.90
N ASP A 15 10.73 -4.65 1.73
CA ASP A 15 11.55 -3.45 1.60
C ASP A 15 10.75 -2.19 1.89
N VAL A 16 9.48 -2.14 1.45
CA VAL A 16 8.54 -1.10 1.85
C VAL A 16 8.44 -1.01 3.38
N LYS A 17 8.28 -2.14 4.07
CA LYS A 17 8.20 -2.18 5.53
C LYS A 17 9.52 -1.76 6.21
N LYS A 18 10.68 -2.09 5.63
CA LYS A 18 11.97 -1.60 6.13
C LYS A 18 12.04 -0.06 6.04
N LEU A 19 11.64 0.52 4.91
CA LEU A 19 11.60 1.97 4.71
C LEU A 19 10.66 2.66 5.71
N ILE A 20 9.46 2.11 5.91
CA ILE A 20 8.49 2.65 6.88
C ILE A 20 9.06 2.63 8.31
N ARG A 21 9.67 1.51 8.74
CA ARG A 21 10.31 1.40 10.06
C ARG A 21 11.49 2.37 10.21
N ALA A 22 12.22 2.62 9.14
CA ALA A 22 13.30 3.62 9.11
C ALA A 22 12.80 5.07 9.03
N GLY A 23 11.48 5.31 9.10
CA GLY A 23 10.91 6.65 8.98
C GLY A 23 10.94 7.25 7.57
N LYS A 24 11.33 6.47 6.55
CA LYS A 24 11.40 6.89 5.14
C LYS A 24 10.04 6.77 4.46
N VAL A 25 9.05 7.47 5.01
CA VAL A 25 7.67 7.47 4.52
C VAL A 25 7.08 8.87 4.62
N ASP A 26 6.54 9.36 3.51
CA ASP A 26 5.77 10.60 3.45
C ASP A 26 4.33 10.24 3.04
N ILE A 27 3.35 10.88 3.68
CA ILE A 27 1.92 10.63 3.45
C ILE A 27 1.32 11.91 2.89
N ASN A 28 0.71 11.83 1.70
CA ASN A 28 0.11 13.01 1.08
C ASN A 28 -1.03 13.57 1.96
N SER A 29 -1.24 14.89 1.88
CA SER A 29 -2.31 15.56 2.64
C SER A 29 -3.69 14.96 2.36
N ASN A 30 -3.98 14.65 1.09
CA ASN A 30 -5.24 13.99 0.71
C ASN A 30 -5.40 12.62 1.39
N ALA A 31 -4.35 11.80 1.43
CA ALA A 31 -4.39 10.51 2.11
C ALA A 31 -4.58 10.67 3.62
N THR A 32 -3.98 11.69 4.23
CA THR A 32 -4.16 11.99 5.66
C THR A 32 -5.57 12.48 5.97
N SER A 33 -6.11 13.39 5.16
CA SER A 33 -7.50 13.90 5.31
C SER A 33 -8.49 12.75 5.20
N ARG A 34 -8.39 11.92 4.16
CA ARG A 34 -9.29 10.79 3.97
C ARG A 34 -9.15 9.74 5.08
N ALA A 35 -7.94 9.50 5.59
CA ALA A 35 -7.76 8.61 6.72
C ALA A 35 -8.44 9.12 8.00
N TRP A 36 -8.40 10.44 8.22
CA TRP A 36 -9.12 11.07 9.32
C TRP A 36 -10.63 10.99 9.13
N ASP A 37 -11.14 11.36 7.96
CA ASP A 37 -12.57 11.40 7.67
C ASP A 37 -13.21 10.01 7.69
N ASP A 38 -12.54 9.02 7.08
CA ASP A 38 -13.10 7.67 6.90
C ASP A 38 -12.88 6.78 8.15
N PHE A 39 -11.82 7.02 8.94
CA PHE A 39 -11.44 6.11 10.04
C PHE A 39 -11.06 6.80 11.36
N ASN A 40 -11.04 8.13 11.42
CA ASN A 40 -10.45 8.91 12.52
C ASN A 40 -8.96 8.58 12.76
N TRP A 41 -8.23 8.21 11.71
CA TRP A 41 -6.84 7.76 11.78
C TRP A 41 -5.85 8.90 11.57
N LYS A 42 -4.76 8.87 12.34
CA LYS A 42 -3.62 9.78 12.20
C LYS A 42 -2.52 9.11 11.37
N SER A 43 -1.48 9.86 11.04
CA SER A 43 -0.33 9.34 10.28
C SER A 43 0.33 8.11 10.93
N ALA A 44 0.29 7.98 12.25
CA ALA A 44 0.80 6.80 12.96
C ALA A 44 -0.02 5.54 12.64
N ASP A 45 -1.34 5.66 12.56
CA ASP A 45 -2.26 4.57 12.25
C ASP A 45 -2.11 4.12 10.79
N ILE A 46 -1.93 5.06 9.86
CA ILE A 46 -1.61 4.76 8.46
C ILE A 46 -0.33 3.93 8.36
N LYS A 47 0.73 4.32 9.09
CA LYS A 47 1.99 3.56 9.13
C LYS A 47 1.79 2.17 9.73
N LYS A 48 1.02 2.06 10.82
CA LYS A 48 0.65 0.77 11.44
C LYS A 48 -0.10 -0.13 10.45
N CYS A 49 -1.03 0.44 9.68
CA CYS A 49 -1.78 -0.25 8.63
C CYS A 49 -0.84 -0.76 7.53
N LEU A 50 0.08 0.06 7.03
CA LEU A 50 1.06 -0.35 6.01
C LEU A 50 1.95 -1.50 6.50
N LEU A 51 2.36 -1.48 7.77
CA LEU A 51 3.18 -2.55 8.36
C LEU A 51 2.43 -3.90 8.46
N LYS A 52 1.09 -3.87 8.44
CA LYS A 52 0.23 -5.07 8.41
C LYS A 52 -0.04 -5.61 7.00
N LEU A 53 0.32 -4.89 5.94
CA LEU A 53 0.10 -5.35 4.57
C LEU A 53 0.72 -6.74 4.33
N ASN A 54 0.06 -7.54 3.50
CA ASN A 54 0.52 -8.86 3.10
C ASN A 54 0.33 -9.03 1.59
N ASP A 55 1.35 -9.56 0.93
CA ASP A 55 1.43 -9.84 -0.51
C ASP A 55 1.68 -11.32 -0.81
N LYS A 56 1.52 -12.21 0.19
CA LYS A 56 1.52 -13.67 0.00
C LYS A 56 0.56 -14.07 -1.11
N TYR A 57 0.90 -15.11 -1.86
CA TYR A 57 0.07 -15.54 -2.98
C TYR A 57 -1.34 -15.95 -2.53
N HIS A 58 -2.35 -15.62 -3.34
CA HIS A 58 -3.73 -16.05 -3.11
C HIS A 58 -3.93 -17.59 -3.03
N SER A 59 -2.97 -18.42 -3.49
CA SER A 59 -3.04 -19.88 -3.24
C SER A 59 -2.79 -20.23 -1.79
N ASP A 60 -1.90 -19.47 -1.16
CA ASP A 60 -1.33 -19.78 0.14
C ASP A 60 -2.14 -19.07 1.22
N ASP A 61 -2.76 -17.94 0.85
CA ASP A 61 -3.67 -17.19 1.70
C ASP A 61 -4.69 -16.42 0.86
N ARG A 62 -5.80 -17.09 0.54
CA ARG A 62 -6.84 -16.53 -0.33
C ARG A 62 -7.56 -15.32 0.29
N LYS A 63 -7.54 -15.20 1.62
CA LYS A 63 -8.21 -14.13 2.37
C LYS A 63 -7.30 -12.93 2.66
N ASN A 64 -5.99 -13.12 2.82
CA ASN A 64 -5.10 -12.05 3.30
C ASN A 64 -4.09 -11.54 2.27
N ASN A 65 -4.23 -11.84 0.98
CA ASN A 65 -3.48 -11.10 -0.04
C ASN A 65 -4.16 -9.74 -0.27
N HIS A 66 -3.46 -8.67 0.08
CA HIS A 66 -3.97 -7.31 -0.05
C HIS A 66 -3.59 -6.67 -1.38
N PHE A 67 -2.62 -7.23 -2.11
CA PHE A 67 -2.18 -6.65 -3.38
C PHE A 67 -3.27 -6.76 -4.43
N HIS A 68 -3.57 -5.64 -5.09
CA HIS A 68 -4.62 -5.55 -6.10
C HIS A 68 -4.07 -5.45 -7.52
N LYS A 69 -3.19 -4.46 -7.78
CA LYS A 69 -2.61 -4.21 -9.11
C LYS A 69 -1.43 -3.24 -9.02
N THR A 70 -0.68 -3.14 -10.11
CA THR A 70 0.33 -2.11 -10.34
C THR A 70 -0.05 -1.29 -11.57
N GLU A 71 0.13 0.02 -11.52
CA GLU A 71 -0.01 0.90 -12.69
C GLU A 71 1.21 1.81 -12.84
N GLU A 72 1.36 2.44 -14.01
CA GLU A 72 2.34 3.50 -14.21
C GLU A 72 1.95 4.76 -13.43
N HIS A 73 2.93 5.42 -12.81
CA HIS A 73 2.72 6.71 -12.19
C HIS A 73 2.60 7.79 -13.27
N THR A 74 1.46 8.47 -13.33
CA THR A 74 1.15 9.44 -14.39
C THR A 74 2.09 10.64 -14.44
N ARG A 75 2.64 11.06 -13.28
CA ARG A 75 3.53 12.22 -13.17
C ARG A 75 5.03 11.90 -13.11
N PHE A 76 5.41 10.66 -12.83
CA PHE A 76 6.80 10.26 -12.63
C PHE A 76 7.10 9.12 -13.60
N PRO A 77 7.71 9.44 -14.77
CA PRO A 77 8.04 8.42 -15.75
C PRO A 77 8.83 7.27 -15.12
N ASN A 78 8.56 6.05 -15.56
CA ASN A 78 9.20 4.81 -15.08
C ASN A 78 8.99 4.49 -13.60
N THR A 79 8.11 5.22 -12.90
CA THR A 79 7.72 4.91 -11.52
C THR A 79 6.41 4.14 -11.54
N LYS A 80 6.31 3.10 -10.71
CA LYS A 80 5.11 2.27 -10.59
C LYS A 80 4.32 2.66 -9.35
N MET A 81 3.03 2.42 -9.37
CA MET A 81 2.14 2.62 -8.24
C MET A 81 1.49 1.29 -7.89
N ASP A 82 1.72 0.81 -6.68
CA ASP A 82 1.13 -0.42 -6.19
C ASP A 82 -0.14 -0.11 -5.41
N TYR A 83 -1.23 -0.79 -5.77
CA TYR A 83 -2.54 -0.64 -5.19
C TYR A 83 -2.88 -1.84 -4.32
N TYR A 84 -3.52 -1.57 -3.19
CA TYR A 84 -3.90 -2.55 -2.20
C TYR A 84 -5.38 -2.42 -1.83
N LYS A 85 -6.04 -3.57 -1.67
CA LYS A 85 -7.40 -3.76 -1.15
C LYS A 85 -7.28 -4.62 0.10
N CYS A 86 -7.36 -4.01 1.27
CA CYS A 86 -7.14 -4.69 2.54
C CYS A 86 -8.46 -4.82 3.26
N LYS A 87 -8.99 -6.03 3.43
CA LYS A 87 -10.20 -6.24 4.24
C LYS A 87 -9.80 -6.53 5.68
N ASP A 88 -10.54 -5.97 6.63
CA ASP A 88 -10.37 -6.22 8.08
C ASP A 88 -8.93 -6.06 8.59
N ILE A 89 -8.17 -5.11 8.02
CA ILE A 89 -6.73 -4.97 8.28
C ILE A 89 -6.43 -4.42 9.69
N MET A 90 -7.33 -3.57 10.21
CA MET A 90 -7.29 -3.04 11.56
C MET A 90 -8.70 -2.97 12.14
N GLU A 91 -8.95 -3.70 13.22
CA GLU A 91 -10.20 -3.60 14.01
C GLU A 91 -11.48 -3.72 13.16
N GLY A 92 -11.45 -4.55 12.10
CA GLY A 92 -12.59 -4.72 11.17
C GLY A 92 -12.68 -3.67 10.05
N MET A 93 -11.80 -2.68 10.02
CA MET A 93 -11.79 -1.67 8.97
C MET A 93 -11.15 -2.20 7.68
N SER A 94 -11.79 -1.87 6.56
CA SER A 94 -11.32 -2.20 5.22
C SER A 94 -10.78 -0.97 4.51
N VAL A 95 -9.60 -1.10 3.89
CA VAL A 95 -8.85 0.03 3.35
C VAL A 95 -8.47 -0.21 1.90
N TYR A 96 -8.74 0.80 1.06
CA TYR A 96 -8.13 0.94 -0.26
C TYR A 96 -7.01 1.96 -0.21
N MET A 97 -5.81 1.56 -0.61
CA MET A 97 -4.66 2.45 -0.62
C MET A 97 -3.77 2.21 -1.83
N HIS A 98 -2.95 3.20 -2.14
CA HIS A 98 -1.85 3.01 -3.07
C HIS A 98 -0.67 3.90 -2.73
N PHE A 99 0.52 3.39 -3.03
CA PHE A 99 1.78 4.06 -2.78
C PHE A 99 2.79 3.76 -3.89
N TYR A 100 3.85 4.55 -3.90
CA TYR A 100 5.02 4.34 -4.74
C TYR A 100 6.29 4.66 -3.95
N ILE A 101 7.46 4.28 -4.49
CA ILE A 101 8.75 4.74 -3.96
C ILE A 101 9.22 5.90 -4.84
N HIS A 102 9.42 7.07 -4.23
CA HIS A 102 9.84 8.26 -4.96
C HIS A 102 11.24 8.05 -5.57
N PRO A 103 11.43 8.27 -6.88
CA PRO A 103 12.66 7.89 -7.57
C PRO A 103 13.90 8.64 -7.05
N SER A 104 13.77 9.92 -6.67
CA SER A 104 14.93 10.69 -6.20
C SER A 104 15.21 10.59 -4.70
N SER A 105 14.19 10.36 -3.86
CA SER A 105 14.34 10.40 -2.39
C SER A 105 14.34 9.01 -1.76
N GLY A 106 13.92 7.98 -2.51
CA GLY A 106 13.80 6.61 -2.03
C GLY A 106 12.77 6.42 -0.92
N LYS A 107 11.91 7.42 -0.67
CA LYS A 107 10.86 7.35 0.34
C LYS A 107 9.61 6.69 -0.20
N VAL A 108 8.89 5.99 0.67
CA VAL A 108 7.53 5.51 0.39
C VAL A 108 6.58 6.70 0.43
N ILE A 109 5.88 6.96 -0.68
CA ILE A 109 4.88 8.02 -0.77
C ILE A 109 3.49 7.39 -0.79
N VAL A 110 2.72 7.62 0.28
CA VAL A 110 1.31 7.18 0.34
C VAL A 110 0.46 8.23 -0.35
N SER A 111 0.00 7.90 -1.57
CA SER A 111 -0.70 8.84 -2.43
C SER A 111 -2.21 8.92 -2.13
N SER A 112 -2.82 7.78 -1.79
CA SER A 112 -4.23 7.70 -1.39
C SER A 112 -4.44 6.66 -0.31
N PHE A 113 -5.41 6.93 0.56
CA PHE A 113 -5.85 6.07 1.65
C PHE A 113 -7.32 6.35 1.92
N LYS A 114 -8.20 5.36 1.81
CA LYS A 114 -9.65 5.54 2.01
C LYS A 114 -10.34 4.24 2.39
N GLU A 115 -11.56 4.33 2.87
CA GLU A 115 -12.44 3.17 3.07
C GLU A 115 -12.74 2.46 1.74
N LEU A 116 -12.90 1.14 1.85
CA LEU A 116 -13.10 0.21 0.74
C LEU A 116 -14.57 0.13 0.32
#